data_AF-A0A2T2U8V2-F1
#
_entry.id   AF-A0A2T2U8V2-F1
#
_cell.length_a   1.000
_cell.length_b   1.000
_cell.length_c   1.000
_cell.angle_alpha   90.00
_cell.angle_beta   90.00
_cell.angle_gamma   90.00
#
_symmetry.space_group_name_H-M   'P 1'
#
loop_
_entity.id
_entity.type
_entity.pdbx_description
1 polymer ?
#
loop_
_entity_poly.entity_id
_entity_poly.type
_entity_poly.pdbx_seq_one_letter_code
_entity_poly.pdbx_strand_id
1 'polypeptide(L)'
;AYPETPTPENEPTLSYAPGSEERRSVQKRLRELRKQTIEIPAFIGGEPVYPKPTSEVVPPHDHQHLLGRVHQSGADEVEDAIDAALDAKAEWAAMDFSDRAAIFLRAADLIAGPYRDTLNAATMLGQGKSIHQAEIDAACELIDFLRFNVHFAEQIYRDQPNDSQGIWNQMQYRPLEGFVLAVTPFNFTAIQGNLPTAPALMGNTVLWKPASRSIYSAFFFYKILEEAGLPPGVINMLPADDGAAVGDPALESEHFAGLHFTGSVGTFDHLWSRIGDNLDTYRTYPTIVGETGGKDFIVAHPSTDIRQVSAAVVRGAFEYQGQKCSASSRLYMPESIWPDIRDEITAQLDEVSVGPPEDFTNFINAVIDARAYDKIVSYIEHARESDDAEIICGGSYDDSTGYFIEPTLIRAH
;
A
#
# COMPACT_ATOMS: atom_id res chain seq x y z
N ALA A 1 -34.92 8.56 4.27
CA ALA A 1 -34.10 8.26 5.46
C ALA A 1 -32.69 8.02 4.94
N TYR A 2 -31.68 8.64 5.54
CA TYR A 2 -30.30 8.31 5.18
C TYR A 2 -30.04 6.86 5.59
N PRO A 3 -29.45 6.02 4.74
CA PRO A 3 -29.13 4.66 5.10
C PRO A 3 -28.13 4.66 6.27
N GLU A 4 -28.44 3.89 7.30
CA GLU A 4 -27.53 3.62 8.42
C GLU A 4 -26.59 2.50 8.01
N THR A 5 -25.28 2.78 8.06
CA THR A 5 -24.25 1.78 7.84
C THR A 5 -23.90 1.09 9.16
N PRO A 6 -23.40 -0.15 9.14
CA PRO A 6 -22.89 -0.79 10.36
C PRO A 6 -21.83 0.09 11.02
N THR A 7 -21.92 0.26 12.34
CA THR A 7 -20.87 0.99 13.09
C THR A 7 -19.55 0.23 12.97
N PRO A 8 -18.47 0.85 12.48
CA PRO A 8 -17.21 0.16 12.32
C PRO A 8 -16.51 0.02 13.67
N GLU A 9 -15.85 -1.11 13.86
CA GLU A 9 -14.85 -1.34 14.90
C GLU A 9 -13.54 -1.72 14.20
N ASN A 10 -12.41 -1.38 14.82
CA ASN A 10 -11.11 -1.80 14.30
C ASN A 10 -11.02 -3.32 14.27
N GLU A 11 -10.59 -3.86 13.14
CA GLU A 11 -10.40 -5.28 12.96
C GLU A 11 -9.35 -5.79 13.96
N PRO A 12 -9.66 -6.85 14.73
CA PRO A 12 -8.71 -7.42 15.66
C PRO A 12 -7.46 -7.96 14.95
N THR A 13 -6.28 -7.61 15.47
CA THR A 13 -5.01 -8.20 15.03
C THR A 13 -4.86 -9.61 15.58
N LEU A 14 -4.74 -10.60 14.69
CA LEU A 14 -4.50 -11.99 15.08
C LEU A 14 -3.05 -12.21 15.52
N SER A 15 -2.85 -13.18 16.42
CA SER A 15 -1.58 -13.36 17.11
C SER A 15 -0.52 -14.12 16.30
N TYR A 16 -0.96 -15.11 15.50
CA TYR A 16 -0.09 -16.08 14.83
C TYR A 16 0.90 -16.81 15.77
N ALA A 17 0.52 -16.95 17.05
CA ALA A 17 1.31 -17.63 18.05
C ALA A 17 1.55 -19.11 17.68
N PRO A 18 2.64 -19.74 18.15
CA PRO A 18 2.88 -21.17 17.94
C PRO A 18 1.67 -22.03 18.34
N GLY A 19 1.22 -22.89 17.43
CA GLY A 19 0.08 -23.81 17.66
C GLY A 19 -1.31 -23.24 17.35
N SER A 20 -1.42 -21.93 17.08
CA SER A 20 -2.67 -21.29 16.71
C SER A 20 -3.22 -21.76 15.36
N GLU A 21 -4.53 -21.59 15.13
CA GLU A 21 -5.18 -22.01 13.89
C GLU A 21 -4.79 -21.09 12.74
N GLU A 22 -4.81 -19.77 12.97
CA GLU A 22 -4.44 -18.75 11.99
C GLU A 22 -3.00 -18.97 11.49
N ARG A 23 -2.05 -19.32 12.37
CA ARG A 23 -0.67 -19.64 11.97
C ARG A 23 -0.61 -20.85 11.04
N ARG A 24 -1.31 -21.94 11.38
CA ARG A 24 -1.30 -23.14 10.54
C ARG A 24 -1.94 -22.88 9.18
N SER A 25 -3.02 -22.10 9.16
CA SER A 25 -3.77 -21.78 7.95
C SER A 25 -2.96 -20.88 7.01
N VAL A 26 -2.38 -19.77 7.50
CA VAL A 26 -1.54 -18.91 6.66
C VAL A 26 -0.27 -19.62 6.18
N GLN A 27 0.36 -20.48 7.01
CA GLN A 27 1.51 -21.29 6.59
C GLN A 27 1.15 -22.30 5.49
N LYS A 28 -0.04 -22.88 5.55
CA LYS A 28 -0.57 -23.71 4.46
C LYS A 28 -0.72 -22.85 3.20
N ARG A 29 -1.33 -21.67 3.31
CA ARG A 29 -1.57 -20.78 2.18
C ARG A 29 -0.29 -20.26 1.52
N LEU A 30 0.71 -19.88 2.31
CA LEU A 30 2.07 -19.53 1.83
C LEU A 30 2.68 -20.65 0.98
N ARG A 31 2.62 -21.90 1.45
CA ARG A 31 3.14 -23.06 0.69
C ARG A 31 2.37 -23.34 -0.59
N GLU A 32 1.07 -23.05 -0.62
CA GLU A 32 0.25 -23.20 -1.83
C GLU A 32 0.61 -22.14 -2.86
N LEU A 33 0.64 -20.86 -2.46
CA LEU A 33 0.98 -19.74 -3.35
C LEU A 33 2.42 -19.85 -3.86
N ARG A 34 3.38 -20.22 -3.02
CA ARG A 34 4.79 -20.44 -3.42
C ARG A 34 4.99 -21.62 -4.40
N LYS A 35 3.98 -22.48 -4.60
CA LYS A 35 4.05 -23.56 -5.61
C LYS A 35 3.36 -23.17 -6.91
N GLN A 36 2.68 -22.05 -6.93
CA GLN A 36 1.91 -21.58 -8.07
C GLN A 36 2.69 -20.49 -8.79
N THR A 37 2.62 -20.52 -10.11
CA THR A 37 2.99 -19.38 -10.95
C THR A 37 1.70 -18.91 -11.60
N ILE A 38 1.29 -17.68 -11.32
CA ILE A 38 0.05 -17.08 -11.87
C ILE A 38 0.37 -16.10 -13.00
N GLU A 39 -0.55 -15.94 -13.94
CA GLU A 39 -0.53 -14.81 -14.87
C GLU A 39 -1.38 -13.68 -14.27
N ILE A 40 -0.84 -12.47 -14.25
CA ILE A 40 -1.50 -11.27 -13.75
C ILE A 40 -1.83 -10.37 -14.96
N PRO A 41 -3.10 -10.36 -15.41
CA PRO A 41 -3.55 -9.52 -16.52
C PRO A 41 -3.78 -8.08 -16.05
N ALA A 42 -3.99 -7.18 -17.01
CA ALA A 42 -4.78 -5.98 -16.76
C ALA A 42 -6.25 -6.37 -16.60
N PHE A 43 -7.03 -5.60 -15.85
CA PHE A 43 -8.48 -5.76 -15.79
C PHE A 43 -9.15 -4.50 -16.28
N ILE A 44 -9.85 -4.60 -17.42
CA ILE A 44 -10.46 -3.49 -18.12
C ILE A 44 -11.92 -3.84 -18.38
N GLY A 45 -12.84 -3.02 -17.90
CA GLY A 45 -14.27 -3.31 -18.04
C GLY A 45 -14.68 -4.64 -17.41
N GLY A 46 -14.01 -5.05 -16.32
CA GLY A 46 -14.25 -6.33 -15.64
C GLY A 46 -13.64 -7.57 -16.34
N GLU A 47 -13.02 -7.41 -17.50
CA GLU A 47 -12.44 -8.51 -18.25
C GLU A 47 -10.90 -8.53 -18.13
N PRO A 48 -10.27 -9.73 -18.04
CA PRO A 48 -8.82 -9.84 -18.04
C PRO A 48 -8.25 -9.61 -19.44
N VAL A 49 -7.36 -8.63 -19.58
CA VAL A 49 -6.62 -8.30 -20.81
C VAL A 49 -5.15 -8.68 -20.62
N TYR A 50 -4.53 -9.27 -21.64
CA TYR A 50 -3.19 -9.85 -21.57
C TYR A 50 -2.17 -9.13 -22.49
N PRO A 51 -1.85 -7.84 -22.25
CA PRO A 51 -0.89 -7.09 -23.08
C PRO A 51 0.49 -7.74 -23.15
N LYS A 52 1.30 -7.32 -24.13
CA LYS A 52 2.72 -7.64 -24.20
C LYS A 52 3.52 -6.34 -24.19
N PRO A 53 4.71 -6.29 -23.55
CA PRO A 53 5.46 -7.42 -22.97
C PRO A 53 4.93 -7.92 -21.62
N THR A 54 5.57 -8.97 -21.08
CA THR A 54 5.36 -9.41 -19.69
C THR A 54 6.64 -9.20 -18.87
N SER A 55 6.50 -9.05 -17.56
CA SER A 55 7.62 -9.09 -16.60
C SER A 55 7.37 -10.09 -15.48
N GLU A 56 8.41 -10.38 -14.69
CA GLU A 56 8.39 -11.41 -13.65
C GLU A 56 8.09 -10.82 -12.29
N VAL A 57 7.26 -11.53 -11.53
CA VAL A 57 6.98 -11.26 -10.13
C VAL A 57 7.73 -12.29 -9.31
N VAL A 58 8.68 -11.81 -8.52
CA VAL A 58 9.58 -12.64 -7.69
C VAL A 58 9.51 -12.16 -6.24
N PRO A 59 9.66 -13.06 -5.25
CA PRO A 59 9.69 -12.67 -3.85
C PRO A 59 11.04 -11.98 -3.53
N PRO A 60 11.06 -10.88 -2.77
CA PRO A 60 12.32 -10.16 -2.51
C PRO A 60 13.38 -10.99 -1.76
N HIS A 61 12.94 -11.95 -0.95
CA HIS A 61 13.79 -12.86 -0.17
C HIS A 61 14.27 -14.11 -0.92
N ASP A 62 13.78 -14.35 -2.14
CA ASP A 62 14.21 -15.42 -3.04
C ASP A 62 13.99 -14.98 -4.49
N HIS A 63 14.78 -14.03 -4.98
CA HIS A 63 14.53 -13.32 -6.25
C HIS A 63 14.70 -14.21 -7.50
N GLN A 64 15.13 -15.46 -7.32
CA GLN A 64 15.18 -16.49 -8.36
C GLN A 64 13.86 -17.27 -8.50
N HIS A 65 12.96 -17.16 -7.52
CA HIS A 65 11.69 -17.86 -7.51
C HIS A 65 10.61 -17.08 -8.26
N LEU A 66 9.92 -17.72 -9.21
CA LEU A 66 8.86 -17.10 -10.00
C LEU A 66 7.48 -17.31 -9.37
N LEU A 67 6.92 -16.25 -8.78
CA LEU A 67 5.52 -16.23 -8.27
C LEU A 67 4.50 -16.02 -9.39
N GLY A 68 4.87 -15.29 -10.43
CA GLY A 68 3.96 -15.01 -11.53
C GLY A 68 4.57 -14.18 -12.64
N ARG A 69 3.80 -14.00 -13.72
CA ARG A 69 4.11 -13.10 -14.82
C ARG A 69 3.03 -12.05 -14.93
N VAL A 70 3.42 -10.79 -14.99
CA VAL A 70 2.50 -9.67 -15.11
C VAL A 70 2.53 -9.11 -16.54
N HIS A 71 1.35 -8.89 -17.10
CA HIS A 71 1.17 -8.26 -18.41
C HIS A 71 1.21 -6.74 -18.29
N GLN A 72 2.01 -6.10 -19.14
CA GLN A 72 2.35 -4.68 -19.02
C GLN A 72 1.38 -3.83 -19.85
N SER A 73 0.52 -3.06 -19.19
CA SER A 73 -0.34 -2.06 -19.81
C SER A 73 0.48 -0.91 -20.43
N GLY A 74 0.05 -0.45 -21.59
CA GLY A 74 0.52 0.76 -22.25
C GLY A 74 -0.62 1.71 -22.60
N ALA A 75 -0.37 2.61 -23.55
CA ALA A 75 -1.32 3.64 -23.96
C ALA A 75 -2.66 3.07 -24.47
N ASP A 76 -2.62 2.00 -25.28
CA ASP A 76 -3.83 1.36 -25.82
C ASP A 76 -4.72 0.83 -24.69
N GLU A 77 -4.15 0.14 -23.70
CA GLU A 77 -4.92 -0.33 -22.53
C GLU A 77 -5.43 0.80 -21.65
N VAL A 78 -4.72 1.93 -21.61
CA VAL A 78 -5.18 3.12 -20.88
C VAL A 78 -6.40 3.72 -21.56
N GLU A 79 -6.38 3.85 -22.89
CA GLU A 79 -7.52 4.32 -23.68
C GLU A 79 -8.74 3.42 -23.46
N ASP A 80 -8.58 2.09 -23.60
CA ASP A 80 -9.65 1.11 -23.34
C ASP A 80 -10.19 1.21 -21.90
N ALA A 81 -9.31 1.46 -20.91
CA ALA A 81 -9.72 1.61 -19.52
C ALA A 81 -10.42 2.93 -19.22
N ILE A 82 -10.07 4.02 -19.92
CA ILE A 82 -10.80 5.28 -19.84
C ILE A 82 -12.22 5.08 -20.38
N ASP A 83 -12.36 4.47 -21.54
CA ASP A 83 -13.66 4.18 -22.14
C ASP A 83 -14.52 3.32 -21.20
N ALA A 84 -13.96 2.22 -20.68
CA ALA A 84 -14.65 1.37 -19.72
C ALA A 84 -15.05 2.11 -18.42
N ALA A 85 -14.19 3.00 -17.91
CA ALA A 85 -14.48 3.81 -16.74
C ALA A 85 -15.58 4.84 -16.99
N LEU A 86 -15.64 5.42 -18.20
CA LEU A 86 -16.67 6.39 -18.58
C LEU A 86 -18.02 5.72 -18.85
N ASP A 87 -18.01 4.54 -19.48
CA ASP A 87 -19.21 3.74 -19.73
C ASP A 87 -19.88 3.30 -18.42
N ALA A 88 -19.11 2.86 -17.43
CA ALA A 88 -19.62 2.46 -16.12
C ALA A 88 -20.07 3.66 -15.24
N LYS A 89 -19.62 4.88 -15.56
CA LYS A 89 -19.73 6.04 -14.66
C LYS A 89 -21.18 6.40 -14.34
N ALA A 90 -22.03 6.48 -15.35
CA ALA A 90 -23.40 6.98 -15.18
C ALA A 90 -24.22 6.09 -14.26
N GLU A 91 -24.15 4.77 -14.47
CA GLU A 91 -24.86 3.79 -13.64
C GLU A 91 -24.28 3.71 -12.23
N TRP A 92 -22.94 3.69 -12.10
CA TRP A 92 -22.28 3.64 -10.80
C TRP A 92 -22.54 4.88 -9.93
N ALA A 93 -22.51 6.07 -10.54
CA ALA A 93 -22.84 7.32 -9.85
C ALA A 93 -24.32 7.40 -9.45
N ALA A 94 -25.22 6.80 -10.24
CA ALA A 94 -26.65 6.76 -9.97
C ALA A 94 -27.07 5.70 -8.95
N MET A 95 -26.21 4.69 -8.70
CA MET A 95 -26.45 3.66 -7.68
C MET A 95 -26.66 4.29 -6.30
N ASP A 96 -27.56 3.72 -5.51
CA ASP A 96 -27.77 4.20 -4.15
C ASP A 96 -26.51 3.98 -3.30
N PHE A 97 -26.23 4.92 -2.39
CA PHE A 97 -25.05 4.85 -1.55
C PHE A 97 -24.99 3.55 -0.74
N SER A 98 -26.12 3.05 -0.23
CA SER A 98 -26.17 1.79 0.51
C SER A 98 -25.68 0.60 -0.31
N ASP A 99 -25.99 0.60 -1.61
CA ASP A 99 -25.61 -0.49 -2.52
C ASP A 99 -24.13 -0.40 -2.88
N ARG A 100 -23.61 0.82 -3.12
CA ARG A 100 -22.17 1.04 -3.25
C ARG A 100 -21.42 0.61 -2.00
N ALA A 101 -21.89 1.05 -0.82
CA ALA A 101 -21.31 0.70 0.47
C ALA A 101 -21.30 -0.81 0.73
N ALA A 102 -22.38 -1.52 0.37
CA ALA A 102 -22.50 -2.96 0.57
C ALA A 102 -21.38 -3.75 -0.13
N ILE A 103 -20.90 -3.29 -1.29
CA ILE A 103 -19.77 -3.92 -2.00
C ILE A 103 -18.48 -3.85 -1.16
N PHE A 104 -18.14 -2.67 -0.64
CA PHE A 104 -16.91 -2.49 0.14
C PHE A 104 -16.99 -3.15 1.52
N LEU A 105 -18.16 -3.12 2.16
CA LEU A 105 -18.41 -3.89 3.39
C LEU A 105 -18.28 -5.40 3.16
N ARG A 106 -18.80 -5.91 2.04
CA ARG A 106 -18.65 -7.31 1.66
C ARG A 106 -17.20 -7.66 1.36
N ALA A 107 -16.44 -6.79 0.68
CA ALA A 107 -15.01 -6.97 0.47
C ALA A 107 -14.26 -7.05 1.81
N ALA A 108 -14.60 -6.18 2.78
CA ALA A 108 -14.03 -6.21 4.12
C ALA A 108 -14.29 -7.56 4.82
N ASP A 109 -15.52 -8.09 4.75
CA ASP A 109 -15.86 -9.39 5.35
C ASP A 109 -15.20 -10.58 4.64
N LEU A 110 -15.05 -10.50 3.31
CA LEU A 110 -14.29 -11.48 2.54
C LEU A 110 -12.83 -11.52 2.99
N ILE A 111 -12.21 -10.36 3.22
CA ILE A 111 -10.83 -10.28 3.74
C ILE A 111 -10.78 -10.73 5.20
N ALA A 112 -11.74 -10.35 6.04
CA ALA A 112 -11.77 -10.74 7.45
C ALA A 112 -11.92 -12.26 7.65
N GLY A 113 -12.62 -12.93 6.72
CA GLY A 113 -12.85 -14.37 6.74
C GLY A 113 -12.01 -15.12 5.70
N PRO A 114 -12.63 -15.59 4.59
CA PRO A 114 -12.04 -16.60 3.71
C PRO A 114 -10.75 -16.16 2.98
N TYR A 115 -10.54 -14.85 2.78
CA TYR A 115 -9.39 -14.32 2.05
C TYR A 115 -8.25 -13.81 2.93
N ARG A 116 -8.40 -13.78 4.27
CA ARG A 116 -7.38 -13.22 5.19
C ARG A 116 -6.00 -13.81 4.95
N ASP A 117 -5.94 -15.15 4.95
CA ASP A 117 -4.68 -15.88 4.74
C ASP A 117 -4.13 -15.70 3.33
N THR A 118 -5.00 -15.56 2.32
CA THR A 118 -4.58 -15.35 0.95
C THR A 118 -3.90 -14.00 0.80
N LEU A 119 -4.51 -12.95 1.33
CA LEU A 119 -4.00 -11.58 1.17
C LEU A 119 -2.75 -11.35 2.05
N ASN A 120 -2.73 -11.90 3.26
CA ASN A 120 -1.52 -11.94 4.09
C ASN A 120 -0.39 -12.71 3.40
N ALA A 121 -0.63 -13.93 2.93
CA ALA A 121 0.40 -14.73 2.25
C ALA A 121 0.90 -14.06 0.96
N ALA A 122 0.02 -13.48 0.15
CA ALA A 122 0.39 -12.75 -1.05
C ALA A 122 1.27 -11.53 -0.74
N THR A 123 0.94 -10.80 0.32
CA THR A 123 1.71 -9.63 0.80
C THR A 123 3.07 -10.06 1.34
N MET A 124 3.14 -11.13 2.13
CA MET A 124 4.40 -11.68 2.64
C MET A 124 5.33 -12.10 1.51
N LEU A 125 4.80 -12.85 0.53
CA LEU A 125 5.58 -13.35 -0.61
C LEU A 125 5.99 -12.22 -1.56
N GLY A 126 5.06 -11.37 -1.97
CA GLY A 126 5.31 -10.34 -2.98
C GLY A 126 6.09 -9.14 -2.45
N GLN A 127 5.90 -8.76 -1.19
CA GLN A 127 6.48 -7.53 -0.62
C GLN A 127 7.52 -7.78 0.45
N GLY A 128 7.79 -9.03 0.85
CA GLY A 128 8.79 -9.36 1.87
C GLY A 128 8.40 -8.92 3.29
N LYS A 129 7.10 -9.00 3.63
CA LYS A 129 6.60 -8.69 4.97
C LYS A 129 6.65 -9.92 5.88
N SER A 130 6.99 -9.72 7.15
CA SER A 130 6.72 -10.72 8.19
C SER A 130 5.21 -10.89 8.38
N ILE A 131 4.77 -11.99 9.01
CA ILE A 131 3.34 -12.23 9.23
C ILE A 131 2.67 -11.10 10.03
N HIS A 132 3.35 -10.55 11.04
CA HIS A 132 2.80 -9.43 11.81
C HIS A 132 2.63 -8.18 10.93
N GLN A 133 3.62 -7.87 10.08
CA GLN A 133 3.56 -6.71 9.19
C GLN A 133 2.52 -6.88 8.08
N ALA A 134 2.29 -8.10 7.59
CA ALA A 134 1.22 -8.39 6.65
C ALA A 134 -0.15 -8.28 7.31
N GLU A 135 -0.33 -8.85 8.51
CA GLU A 135 -1.60 -8.85 9.24
C GLU A 135 -2.10 -7.44 9.55
N ILE A 136 -1.23 -6.55 10.05
CA ILE A 136 -1.65 -5.19 10.40
C ILE A 136 -1.97 -4.34 9.16
N ASP A 137 -1.46 -4.71 7.99
CA ASP A 137 -1.61 -3.99 6.72
C ASP A 137 -2.71 -4.63 5.85
N ALA A 138 -2.40 -5.77 5.25
CA ALA A 138 -3.21 -6.41 4.23
C ALA A 138 -4.55 -6.94 4.76
N ALA A 139 -4.62 -7.25 6.06
CA ALA A 139 -5.87 -7.56 6.73
C ALA A 139 -6.42 -6.35 7.48
N CYS A 140 -5.85 -6.00 8.65
CA CYS A 140 -6.48 -5.07 9.59
C CYS A 140 -6.71 -3.68 8.98
N GLU A 141 -5.64 -3.03 8.50
CA GLU A 141 -5.74 -1.66 7.97
C GLU A 141 -6.61 -1.60 6.69
N LEU A 142 -6.54 -2.59 5.80
CA LEU A 142 -7.40 -2.63 4.61
C LEU A 142 -8.88 -2.85 4.97
N ILE A 143 -9.19 -3.78 5.88
CA ILE A 143 -10.54 -4.01 6.38
C ILE A 143 -11.07 -2.73 7.04
N ASP A 144 -10.25 -2.07 7.84
CA ASP A 144 -10.59 -0.82 8.51
C ASP A 144 -10.86 0.28 7.49
N PHE A 145 -10.02 0.48 6.46
CA PHE A 145 -10.30 1.44 5.40
C PHE A 145 -11.66 1.19 4.75
N LEU A 146 -11.97 -0.05 4.38
CA LEU A 146 -13.23 -0.38 3.72
C LEU A 146 -14.45 -0.13 4.63
N ARG A 147 -14.36 -0.44 5.93
CA ARG A 147 -15.46 -0.24 6.89
C ARG A 147 -15.59 1.23 7.34
N PHE A 148 -14.49 1.85 7.73
CA PHE A 148 -14.48 3.23 8.22
C PHE A 148 -14.77 4.22 7.10
N ASN A 149 -14.29 4.03 5.87
CA ASN A 149 -14.64 4.94 4.77
C ASN A 149 -16.14 4.91 4.46
N VAL A 150 -16.79 3.75 4.55
CA VAL A 150 -18.26 3.65 4.44
C VAL A 150 -18.94 4.46 5.54
N HIS A 151 -18.47 4.32 6.78
CA HIS A 151 -18.99 5.11 7.90
C HIS A 151 -18.77 6.62 7.71
N PHE A 152 -17.60 7.04 7.24
CA PHE A 152 -17.31 8.45 6.97
C PHE A 152 -18.14 9.00 5.82
N ALA A 153 -18.35 8.23 4.74
CA ALA A 153 -19.23 8.61 3.64
C ALA A 153 -20.68 8.80 4.12
N GLU A 154 -21.16 7.95 5.03
CA GLU A 154 -22.46 8.14 5.68
C GLU A 154 -22.53 9.46 6.47
N GLN A 155 -21.51 9.74 7.29
CA GLN A 155 -21.43 10.98 8.06
C GLN A 155 -21.44 12.20 7.14
N ILE A 156 -20.69 12.16 6.04
CA ILE A 156 -20.66 13.23 5.03
C ILE A 156 -22.06 13.42 4.42
N TYR A 157 -22.74 12.36 3.98
CA TYR A 157 -24.07 12.51 3.37
C TYR A 157 -25.15 13.01 4.35
N ARG A 158 -24.99 12.73 5.65
CA ARG A 158 -25.88 13.25 6.70
C ARG A 158 -25.68 14.75 6.98
N ASP A 159 -24.54 15.32 6.63
CA ASP A 159 -24.30 16.76 6.79
C ASP A 159 -25.15 17.55 5.78
N GLN A 160 -26.12 18.30 6.30
CA GLN A 160 -27.14 18.98 5.49
C GLN A 160 -27.38 20.40 6.00
N PRO A 161 -27.70 21.34 5.10
CA PRO A 161 -27.95 22.73 5.47
C PRO A 161 -29.25 22.88 6.28
N ASN A 162 -29.32 23.94 7.09
CA ASN A 162 -30.54 24.32 7.77
C ASN A 162 -31.61 24.82 6.78
N ASP A 163 -32.86 24.56 7.11
CA ASP A 163 -34.02 25.09 6.41
C ASP A 163 -34.45 26.46 6.96
N SER A 164 -35.03 27.28 6.10
CA SER A 164 -35.70 28.54 6.48
C SER A 164 -37.20 28.42 6.24
N GLN A 165 -38.02 29.29 6.83
CA GLN A 165 -39.47 29.21 6.67
C GLN A 165 -39.89 29.25 5.19
N GLY A 166 -40.59 28.21 4.73
CA GLY A 166 -41.06 28.08 3.34
C GLY A 166 -40.00 27.64 2.34
N ILE A 167 -38.79 27.29 2.79
CA ILE A 167 -37.67 26.84 1.96
C ILE A 167 -37.20 25.47 2.49
N TRP A 168 -36.98 24.52 1.59
CA TRP A 168 -36.35 23.23 1.90
C TRP A 168 -35.04 23.11 1.12
N ASN A 169 -33.93 23.08 1.84
CA ASN A 169 -32.58 22.99 1.30
C ASN A 169 -32.06 21.54 1.39
N GLN A 170 -31.28 21.13 0.39
CA GLN A 170 -30.58 19.85 0.38
C GLN A 170 -29.21 20.00 -0.27
N MET A 171 -28.21 19.31 0.26
CA MET A 171 -26.89 19.22 -0.33
C MET A 171 -26.73 17.85 -1.00
N GLN A 172 -26.37 17.87 -2.30
CA GLN A 172 -26.01 16.68 -3.04
C GLN A 172 -24.48 16.60 -3.18
N TYR A 173 -23.89 15.62 -2.52
CA TYR A 173 -22.48 15.27 -2.69
C TYR A 173 -22.30 14.46 -3.96
N ARG A 174 -21.98 15.14 -5.06
CA ARG A 174 -21.80 14.52 -6.38
C ARG A 174 -20.38 13.94 -6.52
N PRO A 175 -20.21 12.82 -7.23
CA PRO A 175 -18.88 12.39 -7.65
C PRO A 175 -18.25 13.41 -8.61
N LEU A 176 -16.94 13.29 -8.83
CA LEU A 176 -16.23 14.08 -9.85
C LEU A 176 -16.72 13.68 -11.26
N GLU A 177 -16.70 14.61 -12.20
CA GLU A 177 -17.03 14.32 -13.60
C GLU A 177 -15.78 13.88 -14.36
N GLY A 178 -15.79 12.64 -14.88
CA GLY A 178 -14.60 11.96 -15.43
C GLY A 178 -14.13 10.79 -14.56
N PHE A 179 -12.84 10.43 -14.67
CA PHE A 179 -12.23 9.32 -13.93
C PHE A 179 -11.13 9.79 -12.98
N VAL A 180 -10.84 8.96 -11.97
CA VAL A 180 -9.72 9.16 -11.05
C VAL A 180 -8.57 8.22 -11.43
N LEU A 181 -7.34 8.74 -11.49
CA LEU A 181 -6.14 7.92 -11.57
C LEU A 181 -5.62 7.64 -10.16
N ALA A 182 -5.65 6.37 -9.75
CA ALA A 182 -5.08 5.90 -8.49
C ALA A 182 -3.70 5.28 -8.73
N VAL A 183 -2.64 5.89 -8.19
CA VAL A 183 -1.25 5.41 -8.30
C VAL A 183 -0.75 5.03 -6.92
N THR A 184 -0.54 3.73 -6.70
CA THR A 184 -0.33 3.18 -5.36
C THR A 184 1.10 2.67 -5.14
N PRO A 185 1.65 2.75 -3.92
CA PRO A 185 3.03 2.39 -3.60
C PRO A 185 3.16 0.88 -3.32
N PHE A 186 4.39 0.39 -3.19
CA PHE A 186 4.64 -1.03 -2.92
C PHE A 186 4.47 -1.43 -1.45
N ASN A 187 4.59 -0.48 -0.53
CA ASN A 187 4.90 -0.77 0.87
C ASN A 187 3.68 -1.15 1.73
N PHE A 188 2.46 -0.87 1.26
CA PHE A 188 1.22 -1.23 1.97
C PHE A 188 0.16 -1.74 1.00
N THR A 189 -0.32 -2.96 1.24
CA THR A 189 -1.47 -3.54 0.54
C THR A 189 -2.76 -2.79 0.88
N ALA A 190 -2.88 -2.28 2.10
CA ALA A 190 -3.99 -1.43 2.52
C ALA A 190 -4.08 -0.14 1.70
N ILE A 191 -2.96 0.58 1.53
CA ILE A 191 -2.93 1.80 0.70
C ILE A 191 -3.24 1.45 -0.76
N GLN A 192 -2.70 0.35 -1.28
CA GLN A 192 -3.03 -0.13 -2.62
C GLN A 192 -4.53 -0.35 -2.83
N GLY A 193 -5.22 -0.89 -1.83
CA GLY A 193 -6.66 -1.08 -1.90
C GLY A 193 -7.45 0.21 -1.65
N ASN A 194 -7.01 1.05 -0.73
CA ASN A 194 -7.72 2.26 -0.32
C ASN A 194 -7.74 3.34 -1.41
N LEU A 195 -6.61 3.63 -2.07
CA LEU A 195 -6.56 4.72 -3.04
C LEU A 195 -7.56 4.58 -4.19
N PRO A 196 -7.79 3.39 -4.79
CA PRO A 196 -8.82 3.22 -5.80
C PRO A 196 -10.23 3.04 -5.21
N THR A 197 -10.38 2.43 -4.04
CA THR A 197 -11.73 2.14 -3.49
C THR A 197 -12.39 3.35 -2.81
N ALA A 198 -11.63 4.22 -2.16
CA ALA A 198 -12.15 5.44 -1.54
C ALA A 198 -12.88 6.38 -2.52
N PRO A 199 -12.29 6.77 -3.68
CA PRO A 199 -13.02 7.53 -4.69
C PRO A 199 -14.17 6.70 -5.31
N ALA A 200 -13.99 5.38 -5.50
CA ALA A 200 -15.04 4.53 -6.05
C ALA A 200 -16.29 4.51 -5.17
N LEU A 201 -16.14 4.41 -3.84
CA LEU A 201 -17.22 4.50 -2.85
C LEU A 201 -18.08 5.76 -3.02
N MET A 202 -17.42 6.89 -3.32
CA MET A 202 -18.08 8.18 -3.52
C MET A 202 -18.74 8.32 -4.91
N GLY A 203 -18.81 7.25 -5.69
CA GLY A 203 -19.45 7.22 -7.02
C GLY A 203 -18.51 7.54 -8.18
N ASN A 204 -17.19 7.54 -7.96
CA ASN A 204 -16.22 7.71 -9.04
C ASN A 204 -15.89 6.39 -9.72
N THR A 205 -15.39 6.46 -10.96
CA THR A 205 -14.73 5.33 -11.63
C THR A 205 -13.24 5.62 -11.70
N VAL A 206 -12.43 4.56 -11.74
CA VAL A 206 -11.01 4.64 -11.41
C VAL A 206 -10.14 3.84 -12.37
N LEU A 207 -9.04 4.43 -12.81
CA LEU A 207 -7.90 3.73 -13.36
C LEU A 207 -6.89 3.51 -12.24
N TRP A 208 -6.62 2.25 -11.89
CA TRP A 208 -5.72 1.89 -10.81
C TRP A 208 -4.41 1.35 -11.38
N LYS A 209 -3.32 2.10 -11.17
CA LYS A 209 -1.94 1.67 -11.45
C LYS A 209 -1.28 1.16 -10.17
N PRO A 210 -1.29 -0.15 -9.90
CA PRO A 210 -0.54 -0.75 -8.79
C PRO A 210 0.98 -0.64 -8.99
N ALA A 211 1.74 -0.55 -7.91
CA ALA A 211 3.20 -0.67 -7.99
C ALA A 211 3.59 -2.11 -8.35
N SER A 212 4.56 -2.27 -9.26
CA SER A 212 4.99 -3.60 -9.72
C SER A 212 5.48 -4.50 -8.60
N ARG A 213 6.11 -3.92 -7.58
CA ARG A 213 6.64 -4.66 -6.43
C ARG A 213 5.59 -5.14 -5.43
N SER A 214 4.32 -4.81 -5.66
CA SER A 214 3.21 -5.26 -4.83
C SER A 214 2.04 -5.78 -5.66
N ILE A 215 2.25 -5.97 -6.96
CA ILE A 215 1.24 -6.39 -7.94
C ILE A 215 0.61 -7.74 -7.59
N TYR A 216 1.35 -8.62 -6.92
CA TYR A 216 0.85 -9.93 -6.50
C TYR A 216 -0.32 -9.80 -5.52
N SER A 217 -0.18 -8.95 -4.49
CA SER A 217 -1.26 -8.65 -3.54
C SER A 217 -2.41 -7.88 -4.20
N ALA A 218 -2.09 -6.95 -5.09
CA ALA A 218 -3.09 -6.18 -5.85
C ALA A 218 -4.00 -7.07 -6.69
N PHE A 219 -3.43 -8.09 -7.36
CA PHE A 219 -4.21 -9.07 -8.12
C PHE A 219 -5.23 -9.81 -7.26
N PHE A 220 -4.83 -10.31 -6.08
CA PHE A 220 -5.76 -10.99 -5.18
C PHE A 220 -6.81 -10.03 -4.63
N PHE A 221 -6.44 -8.78 -4.32
CA PHE A 221 -7.40 -7.77 -3.88
C PHE A 221 -8.42 -7.44 -4.98
N TYR A 222 -7.99 -7.28 -6.23
CA TYR A 222 -8.91 -7.08 -7.35
C TYR A 222 -9.90 -8.24 -7.48
N LYS A 223 -9.44 -9.49 -7.34
CA LYS A 223 -10.32 -10.66 -7.32
C LYS A 223 -11.35 -10.63 -6.20
N ILE A 224 -10.98 -10.13 -5.02
CA ILE A 224 -11.90 -9.96 -3.90
C ILE A 224 -12.95 -8.89 -4.21
N LEU A 225 -12.57 -7.78 -4.87
CA LEU A 225 -13.53 -6.76 -5.29
C LEU A 225 -14.53 -7.30 -6.32
N GLU A 226 -14.08 -8.10 -7.29
CA GLU A 226 -14.97 -8.78 -8.23
C GLU A 226 -15.95 -9.69 -7.50
N GLU A 227 -15.47 -10.53 -6.58
CA GLU A 227 -16.34 -11.43 -5.80
C GLU A 227 -17.32 -10.66 -4.90
N ALA A 228 -16.89 -9.53 -4.35
CA ALA A 228 -17.73 -8.63 -3.55
C ALA A 228 -18.86 -8.01 -4.37
N GLY A 229 -18.75 -7.99 -5.70
CA GLY A 229 -19.76 -7.48 -6.63
C GLY A 229 -19.46 -6.09 -7.16
N LEU A 230 -18.19 -5.68 -7.21
CA LEU A 230 -17.80 -4.44 -7.88
C LEU A 230 -18.22 -4.50 -9.36
N PRO A 231 -19.01 -3.53 -9.86
CA PRO A 231 -19.44 -3.55 -11.25
C PRO A 231 -18.24 -3.44 -12.22
N PRO A 232 -18.31 -4.10 -13.38
CA PRO A 232 -17.31 -3.97 -14.44
C PRO A 232 -17.05 -2.50 -14.80
N GLY A 233 -15.77 -2.13 -14.94
CA GLY A 233 -15.36 -0.77 -15.34
C GLY A 233 -15.30 0.26 -14.20
N VAL A 234 -15.80 -0.05 -13.00
CA VAL A 234 -15.73 0.90 -11.86
C VAL A 234 -14.29 1.09 -11.39
N ILE A 235 -13.51 0.02 -11.29
CA ILE A 235 -12.06 0.07 -11.09
C ILE A 235 -11.43 -0.76 -12.20
N ASN A 236 -10.52 -0.16 -12.97
CA ASN A 236 -9.76 -0.82 -14.02
C ASN A 236 -8.29 -0.91 -13.56
N MET A 237 -7.77 -2.13 -13.35
CA MET A 237 -6.41 -2.34 -12.87
C MET A 237 -5.45 -2.44 -14.05
N LEU A 238 -4.44 -1.56 -14.10
CA LEU A 238 -3.48 -1.41 -15.19
C LEU A 238 -2.04 -1.63 -14.68
N PRO A 239 -1.56 -2.88 -14.63
CA PRO A 239 -0.21 -3.19 -14.22
C PRO A 239 0.82 -2.63 -15.22
N ALA A 240 1.85 -1.95 -14.72
CA ALA A 240 2.97 -1.53 -15.55
C ALA A 240 4.23 -1.33 -14.69
N ASP A 241 5.39 -1.76 -15.16
CA ASP A 241 6.70 -1.52 -14.54
C ASP A 241 7.12 -0.07 -14.71
N ASP A 242 6.86 0.50 -15.88
CA ASP A 242 6.96 1.93 -16.08
C ASP A 242 5.68 2.63 -15.59
N GLY A 243 5.83 3.56 -14.64
CA GLY A 243 4.75 4.45 -14.20
C GLY A 243 4.21 5.32 -15.33
N ALA A 244 5.10 5.83 -16.18
CA ALA A 244 4.76 6.78 -17.23
C ALA A 244 3.89 6.13 -18.32
N ALA A 245 4.08 4.83 -18.60
CA ALA A 245 3.31 4.09 -19.59
C ALA A 245 1.78 4.08 -19.33
N VAL A 246 1.37 4.27 -18.07
CA VAL A 246 -0.04 4.41 -17.67
C VAL A 246 -0.36 5.84 -17.26
N GLY A 247 0.53 6.49 -16.51
CA GLY A 247 0.31 7.82 -15.96
C GLY A 247 0.18 8.90 -17.03
N ASP A 248 1.12 8.97 -17.98
CA ASP A 248 1.12 10.01 -19.00
C ASP A 248 -0.13 9.97 -19.90
N PRO A 249 -0.50 8.84 -20.54
CA PRO A 249 -1.70 8.80 -21.38
C PRO A 249 -2.99 9.07 -20.57
N ALA A 250 -3.04 8.67 -19.29
CA ALA A 250 -4.18 9.00 -18.43
C ALA A 250 -4.28 10.52 -18.16
N LEU A 251 -3.15 11.19 -17.94
CA LEU A 251 -3.09 12.64 -17.72
C LEU A 251 -3.31 13.47 -18.99
N GLU A 252 -3.24 12.87 -20.18
CA GLU A 252 -3.52 13.53 -21.46
C GLU A 252 -5.01 13.54 -21.83
N SER A 253 -5.83 12.75 -21.13
CA SER A 253 -7.27 12.70 -21.36
C SER A 253 -8.00 13.95 -20.85
N GLU A 254 -8.88 14.52 -21.66
CA GLU A 254 -9.78 15.61 -21.24
C GLU A 254 -10.75 15.20 -20.10
N HIS A 255 -10.92 13.89 -19.89
CA HIS A 255 -11.78 13.29 -18.86
C HIS A 255 -11.06 13.01 -17.53
N PHE A 256 -9.77 13.32 -17.43
CA PHE A 256 -9.04 13.18 -16.18
C PHE A 256 -9.57 14.15 -15.12
N ALA A 257 -10.09 13.61 -14.01
CA ALA A 257 -10.79 14.39 -12.98
C ALA A 257 -10.07 14.45 -11.64
N GLY A 258 -9.12 13.54 -11.39
CA GLY A 258 -8.34 13.59 -10.17
C GLY A 258 -7.24 12.53 -10.08
N LEU A 259 -6.22 12.85 -9.29
CA LEU A 259 -5.13 11.95 -8.94
C LEU A 259 -5.27 11.58 -7.46
N HIS A 260 -5.22 10.28 -7.17
CA HIS A 260 -5.03 9.77 -5.82
C HIS A 260 -3.71 9.01 -5.76
N PHE A 261 -2.71 9.60 -5.11
CA PHE A 261 -1.32 9.16 -5.22
C PHE A 261 -0.69 8.89 -3.86
N THR A 262 0.06 7.79 -3.74
CA THR A 262 1.08 7.67 -2.70
C THR A 262 2.37 7.15 -3.30
N GLY A 263 3.49 7.80 -3.01
CA GLY A 263 4.78 7.41 -3.59
C GLY A 263 5.91 8.40 -3.32
N SER A 264 6.86 8.48 -4.26
CA SER A 264 8.03 9.36 -4.12
C SER A 264 7.70 10.82 -4.47
N VAL A 265 8.40 11.76 -3.83
CA VAL A 265 8.30 13.20 -4.13
C VAL A 265 8.56 13.47 -5.61
N GLY A 266 9.62 12.89 -6.18
CA GLY A 266 9.96 13.11 -7.59
C GLY A 266 8.89 12.61 -8.58
N THR A 267 8.20 11.52 -8.26
CA THR A 267 7.07 11.05 -9.08
C THR A 267 5.86 11.97 -8.92
N PHE A 268 5.56 12.43 -7.70
CA PHE A 268 4.46 13.35 -7.46
C PHE A 268 4.68 14.70 -8.16
N ASP A 269 5.88 15.27 -8.06
CA ASP A 269 6.25 16.52 -8.72
C ASP A 269 6.13 16.40 -10.25
N HIS A 270 6.53 15.26 -10.81
CA HIS A 270 6.39 14.98 -12.23
C HIS A 270 4.90 14.94 -12.65
N LEU A 271 4.06 14.17 -11.94
CA LEU A 271 2.63 14.07 -12.24
C LEU A 271 1.94 15.43 -12.08
N TRP A 272 2.25 16.18 -11.02
CA TRP A 272 1.68 17.50 -10.78
C TRP A 272 2.09 18.49 -11.89
N SER A 273 3.36 18.47 -12.31
CA SER A 273 3.82 19.31 -13.42
C SER A 273 3.07 18.99 -14.72
N ARG A 274 2.90 17.70 -15.05
CA ARG A 274 2.15 17.26 -16.24
C ARG A 274 0.68 17.69 -16.19
N ILE A 275 0.04 17.62 -15.03
CA ILE A 275 -1.32 18.14 -14.83
C ILE A 275 -1.35 19.66 -15.06
N GLY A 276 -0.35 20.40 -14.56
CA GLY A 276 -0.22 21.84 -14.78
C GLY A 276 -0.07 22.23 -16.25
N ASP A 277 0.71 21.43 -17.01
CA ASP A 277 0.95 21.64 -18.44
C ASP A 277 -0.30 21.41 -19.30
N ASN A 278 -1.24 20.56 -18.83
CA ASN A 278 -2.43 20.13 -19.57
C ASN A 278 -3.73 20.83 -19.11
N LEU A 279 -3.66 21.89 -18.30
CA LEU A 279 -4.85 22.52 -17.70
C LEU A 279 -5.89 23.05 -18.70
N ASP A 280 -5.48 23.37 -19.93
CA ASP A 280 -6.38 23.80 -21.01
C ASP A 280 -7.12 22.64 -21.71
N THR A 281 -6.75 21.39 -21.41
CA THR A 281 -7.36 20.18 -21.97
C THR A 281 -8.52 19.67 -21.11
N TYR A 282 -8.45 19.81 -19.78
CA TYR A 282 -9.40 19.15 -18.88
C TYR A 282 -10.78 19.81 -18.84
N ARG A 283 -11.83 18.98 -18.81
CA ARG A 283 -13.22 19.44 -18.67
C ARG A 283 -13.53 20.03 -17.30
N THR A 284 -12.81 19.60 -16.27
CA THR A 284 -12.87 20.10 -14.90
C THR A 284 -11.46 20.26 -14.35
N TYR A 285 -11.27 21.10 -13.33
CA TYR A 285 -9.99 21.15 -12.63
C TYR A 285 -9.73 19.83 -11.90
N PRO A 286 -8.64 19.10 -12.21
CA PRO A 286 -8.38 17.84 -11.56
C PRO A 286 -8.09 18.02 -10.07
N THR A 287 -8.69 17.17 -9.24
CA THR A 287 -8.41 17.14 -7.81
C THR A 287 -7.17 16.29 -7.54
N ILE A 288 -6.11 16.91 -7.04
CA ILE A 288 -4.85 16.23 -6.73
C ILE A 288 -4.79 15.94 -5.24
N VAL A 289 -4.80 14.67 -4.87
CA VAL A 289 -4.67 14.19 -3.49
C VAL A 289 -3.50 13.22 -3.45
N GLY A 290 -2.56 13.45 -2.54
CA GLY A 290 -1.53 12.45 -2.35
C GLY A 290 -0.67 12.62 -1.13
N GLU A 291 0.05 11.54 -0.84
CA GLU A 291 1.02 11.46 0.24
C GLU A 291 2.39 11.07 -0.31
N THR A 292 3.44 11.66 0.25
CA THR A 292 4.82 11.30 -0.08
C THR A 292 5.53 10.75 1.15
N GLY A 293 6.63 10.03 0.93
CA GLY A 293 7.43 9.49 2.04
C GLY A 293 8.07 10.58 2.92
N GLY A 294 8.40 10.19 4.15
CA GLY A 294 9.14 11.01 5.12
C GLY A 294 10.39 10.30 5.65
N LYS A 295 11.06 10.98 6.58
CA LYS A 295 12.18 10.44 7.37
C LYS A 295 12.00 10.86 8.82
N ASP A 296 11.46 9.93 9.60
CA ASP A 296 10.96 10.23 10.94
C ASP A 296 12.10 10.22 11.97
N PHE A 297 11.81 10.77 13.14
CA PHE A 297 12.77 10.89 14.23
C PHE A 297 12.19 10.47 15.58
N ILE A 298 13.07 10.02 16.46
CA ILE A 298 12.79 9.83 17.89
C ILE A 298 13.73 10.75 18.68
N VAL A 299 13.16 11.52 19.62
CA VAL A 299 13.93 12.35 20.58
C VAL A 299 13.68 11.80 21.97
N ALA A 300 14.76 11.45 22.69
CA ALA A 300 14.67 11.03 24.09
C ALA A 300 15.01 12.19 25.03
N HIS A 301 14.28 12.29 26.13
CA HIS A 301 14.61 13.18 27.25
C HIS A 301 15.46 12.39 28.28
N PRO A 302 16.34 13.02 29.08
CA PRO A 302 17.09 12.31 30.13
C PRO A 302 16.24 11.53 31.14
N SER A 303 14.93 11.78 31.22
CA SER A 303 13.98 11.06 32.09
C SER A 303 13.25 9.91 31.40
N THR A 304 13.56 9.61 30.14
CA THR A 304 12.89 8.55 29.38
C THR A 304 13.27 7.17 29.93
N ASP A 305 12.32 6.25 29.93
CA ASP A 305 12.59 4.85 30.24
C ASP A 305 13.42 4.20 29.12
N ILE A 306 14.61 3.69 29.48
CA ILE A 306 15.59 3.14 28.55
C ILE A 306 15.02 1.99 27.73
N ARG A 307 14.28 1.06 28.37
CA ARG A 307 13.74 -0.11 27.66
C ARG A 307 12.63 0.26 26.70
N GLN A 308 11.75 1.18 27.10
CA GLN A 308 10.65 1.64 26.24
C GLN A 308 11.17 2.35 24.99
N VAL A 309 12.15 3.25 25.14
CA VAL A 309 12.72 3.96 23.99
C VAL A 309 13.50 3.01 23.09
N SER A 310 14.30 2.08 23.65
CA SER A 310 15.03 1.11 22.83
C SER A 310 14.09 0.20 22.04
N ALA A 311 13.00 -0.30 22.65
CA ALA A 311 11.99 -1.08 21.93
C ALA A 311 11.30 -0.26 20.83
N ALA A 312 10.99 1.02 21.09
CA ALA A 312 10.41 1.93 20.09
C ALA A 312 11.38 2.19 18.93
N VAL A 313 12.68 2.32 19.21
CA VAL A 313 13.72 2.46 18.19
C VAL A 313 13.81 1.21 17.34
N VAL A 314 13.95 0.02 17.95
CA VAL A 314 14.11 -1.24 17.23
C VAL A 314 12.90 -1.50 16.32
N ARG A 315 11.68 -1.35 16.85
CA ARG A 315 10.47 -1.56 16.04
C ARG A 315 10.28 -0.45 15.00
N GLY A 316 10.41 0.81 15.40
CA GLY A 316 10.16 1.96 14.54
C GLY A 316 11.17 2.11 13.40
N ALA A 317 12.42 1.70 13.59
CA ALA A 317 13.45 1.77 12.55
C ALA A 317 13.49 0.53 11.65
N PHE A 318 13.25 -0.67 12.21
CA PHE A 318 13.59 -1.92 11.51
C PHE A 318 12.40 -2.81 11.17
N GLU A 319 11.19 -2.59 11.73
CA GLU A 319 10.02 -3.33 11.24
C GLU A 319 9.80 -3.07 9.74
N TYR A 320 9.53 -4.15 9.02
CA TYR A 320 9.44 -4.13 7.56
C TYR A 320 10.70 -3.53 6.90
N GLN A 321 11.87 -3.82 7.45
CA GLN A 321 13.18 -3.36 6.97
C GLN A 321 13.29 -1.83 6.85
N GLY A 322 12.51 -1.09 7.65
CA GLY A 322 12.44 0.37 7.55
C GLY A 322 11.76 0.91 6.28
N GLN A 323 11.02 0.06 5.56
CA GLN A 323 10.34 0.40 4.30
C GLN A 323 8.93 0.97 4.52
N LYS A 324 8.73 1.68 5.63
CA LYS A 324 7.51 2.43 5.94
C LYS A 324 7.72 3.90 5.61
N CYS A 325 6.66 4.60 5.17
CA CYS A 325 6.71 6.05 4.95
C CYS A 325 7.09 6.82 6.23
N SER A 326 6.82 6.23 7.39
CA SER A 326 7.03 6.74 8.75
C SER A 326 8.14 6.02 9.54
N ALA A 327 9.04 5.29 8.86
CA ALA A 327 10.12 4.61 9.56
C ALA A 327 11.06 5.61 10.25
N SER A 328 11.35 5.37 11.54
CA SER A 328 12.27 6.20 12.32
C SER A 328 13.68 6.02 11.80
N SER A 329 14.27 7.11 11.31
CA SER A 329 15.58 7.10 10.65
C SER A 329 16.62 7.97 11.35
N ARG A 330 16.19 8.77 12.33
CA ARG A 330 17.06 9.69 13.09
C ARG A 330 16.74 9.60 14.56
N LEU A 331 17.77 9.43 15.38
CA LEU A 331 17.65 9.28 16.82
C LEU A 331 18.40 10.42 17.49
N TYR A 332 17.74 11.15 18.39
CA TYR A 332 18.33 12.24 19.16
C TYR A 332 18.34 11.83 20.64
N MET A 333 19.47 11.32 21.10
CA MET A 333 19.64 10.75 22.44
C MET A 333 20.51 11.66 23.32
N PRO A 334 20.14 11.90 24.59
CA PRO A 334 20.97 12.68 25.49
C PRO A 334 22.23 11.91 25.89
N GLU A 335 23.37 12.60 25.90
CA GLU A 335 24.67 12.02 26.26
C GLU A 335 24.65 11.31 27.62
N SER A 336 23.85 11.81 28.57
CA SER A 336 23.74 11.26 29.93
C SER A 336 23.19 9.83 30.02
N ILE A 337 22.42 9.39 29.02
CA ILE A 337 21.78 8.06 29.00
C ILE A 337 22.10 7.28 27.71
N TRP A 338 22.88 7.87 26.81
CA TRP A 338 23.23 7.24 25.53
C TRP A 338 23.94 5.88 25.68
N PRO A 339 24.92 5.69 26.60
CA PRO A 339 25.55 4.38 26.76
C PRO A 339 24.54 3.27 27.07
N ASP A 340 23.60 3.53 27.98
CA ASP A 340 22.59 2.54 28.37
C ASP A 340 21.57 2.27 27.24
N ILE A 341 21.14 3.31 26.53
CA ILE A 341 20.25 3.17 25.36
C ILE A 341 20.93 2.39 24.24
N ARG A 342 22.18 2.73 23.92
CA ARG A 342 22.96 2.05 22.89
C ARG A 342 23.07 0.57 23.22
N ASP A 343 23.49 0.23 24.44
CA ASP A 343 23.71 -1.15 24.85
C ASP A 343 22.41 -1.97 24.81
N GLU A 344 21.29 -1.39 25.25
CA GLU A 344 19.97 -2.03 25.17
C GLU A 344 19.49 -2.21 23.73
N ILE A 345 19.68 -1.22 22.84
CA ILE A 345 19.34 -1.36 21.40
C ILE A 345 20.19 -2.47 20.78
N THR A 346 21.51 -2.46 20.99
CA THR A 346 22.39 -3.48 20.41
C THR A 346 22.05 -4.87 20.92
N ALA A 347 21.74 -5.04 22.21
CA ALA A 347 21.33 -6.31 22.77
C ALA A 347 20.02 -6.84 22.13
N GLN A 348 19.04 -5.97 21.88
CA GLN A 348 17.81 -6.36 21.19
C GLN A 348 18.06 -6.71 19.72
N LEU A 349 18.97 -6.00 19.03
CA LEU A 349 19.34 -6.29 17.65
C LEU A 349 20.14 -7.60 17.51
N ASP A 350 20.94 -7.97 18.51
CA ASP A 350 21.66 -9.25 18.53
C ASP A 350 20.71 -10.46 18.65
N GLU A 351 19.49 -10.27 19.17
CA GLU A 351 18.46 -11.30 19.25
C GLU A 351 17.60 -11.41 17.97
N VAL A 352 17.69 -10.42 17.07
CA VAL A 352 16.89 -10.34 15.86
C VAL A 352 17.43 -11.29 14.79
N SER A 353 16.55 -12.12 14.23
CA SER A 353 16.86 -12.97 13.07
C SER A 353 16.44 -12.31 11.76
N VAL A 354 17.31 -12.48 10.75
CA VAL A 354 17.14 -12.02 9.37
C VAL A 354 16.90 -13.25 8.49
N GLY A 355 15.86 -13.23 7.65
CA GLY A 355 15.62 -14.32 6.73
C GLY A 355 14.27 -14.27 6.01
N PRO A 356 13.85 -15.36 5.36
CA PRO A 356 12.59 -15.41 4.62
C PRO A 356 11.37 -15.27 5.55
N PRO A 357 10.29 -14.57 5.14
CA PRO A 357 9.09 -14.34 5.94
C PRO A 357 8.27 -15.61 6.20
N GLU A 358 8.51 -16.70 5.48
CA GLU A 358 7.90 -18.00 5.73
C GLU A 358 8.35 -18.65 7.04
N ASP A 359 9.53 -18.27 7.53
CA ASP A 359 9.95 -18.56 8.90
C ASP A 359 9.55 -17.39 9.80
N PHE A 360 8.49 -17.62 10.60
CA PHE A 360 7.88 -16.60 11.45
C PHE A 360 8.72 -16.27 12.68
N THR A 361 9.90 -16.86 12.82
CA THR A 361 10.88 -16.41 13.82
C THR A 361 11.67 -15.21 13.34
N ASN A 362 11.76 -14.97 12.03
CA ASN A 362 12.46 -13.83 11.44
C ASN A 362 11.72 -12.52 11.70
N PHE A 363 12.42 -11.57 12.30
CA PHE A 363 11.93 -10.20 12.49
C PHE A 363 12.24 -9.32 11.28
N ILE A 364 13.38 -9.56 10.63
CA ILE A 364 13.83 -8.84 9.43
C ILE A 364 13.77 -9.77 8.23
N ASN A 365 13.26 -9.25 7.13
CA ASN A 365 13.21 -9.93 5.84
C ASN A 365 14.03 -9.16 4.79
N ALA A 366 13.89 -9.49 3.51
CA ALA A 366 14.58 -8.77 2.44
C ALA A 366 13.96 -7.39 2.17
N VAL A 367 14.76 -6.44 1.70
CA VAL A 367 14.26 -5.19 1.10
C VAL A 367 13.64 -5.47 -0.26
N ILE A 368 12.80 -4.56 -0.75
CA ILE A 368 11.82 -4.86 -1.80
C ILE A 368 12.41 -5.29 -3.15
N ASP A 369 13.53 -4.70 -3.56
CA ASP A 369 14.17 -5.02 -4.84
C ASP A 369 15.65 -4.61 -4.89
N ALA A 370 16.32 -4.98 -5.98
CA ALA A 370 17.72 -4.65 -6.24
C ALA A 370 18.01 -3.13 -6.16
N ARG A 371 17.10 -2.28 -6.63
CA ARG A 371 17.30 -0.82 -6.60
C ARG A 371 17.29 -0.30 -5.16
N ALA A 372 16.38 -0.80 -4.33
CA ALA A 372 16.36 -0.47 -2.90
C ALA A 372 17.62 -1.00 -2.20
N TYR A 373 18.03 -2.23 -2.52
CA TYR A 373 19.25 -2.85 -2.02
C TYR A 373 20.49 -2.01 -2.33
N ASP A 374 20.76 -1.74 -3.61
CA ASP A 374 21.91 -0.95 -4.07
C ASP A 374 21.96 0.43 -3.40
N LYS A 375 20.80 1.08 -3.28
CA LYS A 375 20.68 2.38 -2.64
C LYS A 375 21.03 2.30 -1.16
N ILE A 376 20.52 1.32 -0.42
CA ILE A 376 20.80 1.17 1.01
C ILE A 376 22.26 0.80 1.23
N VAL A 377 22.81 -0.13 0.43
CA VAL A 377 24.24 -0.49 0.46
C VAL A 377 25.10 0.75 0.24
N SER A 378 24.76 1.62 -0.71
CA SER A 378 25.52 2.86 -0.92
C SER A 378 25.56 3.79 0.30
N TYR A 379 24.50 3.82 1.12
CA TYR A 379 24.48 4.61 2.36
C TYR A 379 25.32 3.96 3.46
N ILE A 380 25.34 2.62 3.51
CA ILE A 380 26.20 1.89 4.44
C ILE A 380 27.67 2.11 4.09
N GLU A 381 28.06 1.99 2.81
CA GLU A 381 29.43 2.30 2.37
C GLU A 381 29.80 3.75 2.65
N HIS A 382 28.90 4.69 2.36
CA HIS A 382 29.13 6.10 2.67
C HIS A 382 29.39 6.33 4.16
N ALA A 383 28.66 5.66 5.04
CA ALA A 383 28.88 5.75 6.48
C ALA A 383 30.22 5.11 6.91
N ARG A 384 30.67 4.04 6.26
CA ARG A 384 32.00 3.43 6.52
C ARG A 384 33.16 4.32 6.10
N GLU A 385 32.98 5.06 5.00
CA GLU A 385 34.01 5.94 4.43
C GLU A 385 34.02 7.34 5.06
N SER A 386 33.01 7.69 5.86
CA SER A 386 32.86 9.01 6.46
C SER A 386 33.66 9.14 7.76
N ASP A 387 34.40 10.24 7.91
CA ASP A 387 35.06 10.60 9.17
C ASP A 387 34.06 11.12 10.24
N ASP A 388 32.83 11.46 9.82
CA ASP A 388 31.78 12.03 10.68
C ASP A 388 30.72 10.98 11.07
N ALA A 389 30.96 9.69 10.81
CA ALA A 389 30.04 8.61 11.16
C ALA A 389 30.75 7.35 11.66
N GLU A 390 30.07 6.59 12.53
CA GLU A 390 30.52 5.33 13.09
C GLU A 390 29.39 4.30 13.02
N ILE A 391 29.63 3.15 12.38
CA ILE A 391 28.72 2.00 12.44
C ILE A 391 28.88 1.33 13.81
N ILE A 392 27.84 1.38 14.64
CA ILE A 392 27.84 0.78 15.98
C ILE A 392 27.59 -0.73 15.89
N CYS A 393 26.62 -1.14 15.07
CA CYS A 393 26.28 -2.55 14.86
C CYS A 393 25.67 -2.76 13.46
N GLY A 394 25.70 -4.01 12.99
CA GLY A 394 25.22 -4.41 11.68
C GLY A 394 26.10 -3.89 10.54
N GLY A 395 25.44 -3.50 9.45
CA GLY A 395 26.11 -3.01 8.24
C GLY A 395 26.45 -4.12 7.24
N SER A 396 26.16 -5.38 7.51
CA SER A 396 26.33 -6.46 6.51
C SER A 396 25.13 -6.52 5.56
N TYR A 397 25.37 -7.02 4.35
CA TYR A 397 24.37 -7.19 3.31
C TYR A 397 24.75 -8.35 2.38
N ASP A 398 23.75 -9.02 1.82
CA ASP A 398 23.91 -10.14 0.88
C ASP A 398 22.69 -10.20 -0.06
N ASP A 399 22.92 -10.11 -1.37
CA ASP A 399 21.92 -10.23 -2.44
C ASP A 399 22.01 -11.55 -3.21
N SER A 400 22.79 -12.53 -2.76
CA SER A 400 23.02 -13.79 -3.48
C SER A 400 21.74 -14.62 -3.70
N THR A 401 20.78 -14.52 -2.77
CA THR A 401 19.52 -15.29 -2.78
C THR A 401 18.30 -14.40 -2.66
N GLY A 402 18.34 -13.39 -1.80
CA GLY A 402 17.32 -12.37 -1.60
C GLY A 402 18.00 -11.07 -1.22
N TYR A 403 17.31 -9.94 -1.27
CA TYR A 403 17.90 -8.64 -0.98
C TYR A 403 18.04 -8.37 0.53
N PHE A 404 18.93 -9.09 1.22
CA PHE A 404 19.05 -9.02 2.68
C PHE A 404 20.04 -7.95 3.13
N ILE A 405 19.63 -7.17 4.14
CA ILE A 405 20.45 -6.14 4.79
C ILE A 405 20.24 -6.26 6.29
N GLU A 406 21.34 -6.32 7.05
CA GLU A 406 21.27 -6.36 8.52
C GLU A 406 20.79 -5.01 9.10
N PRO A 407 20.04 -5.03 10.22
CA PRO A 407 19.75 -3.83 10.99
C PRO A 407 21.03 -3.07 11.32
N THR A 408 21.16 -1.85 10.80
CA THR A 408 22.39 -1.07 10.91
C THR A 408 22.14 0.16 11.78
N LEU A 409 22.90 0.30 12.86
CA LEU A 409 22.86 1.47 13.73
C LEU A 409 24.10 2.33 13.49
N ILE A 410 23.89 3.59 13.11
CA ILE A 410 24.96 4.54 12.78
C ILE A 410 24.92 5.70 13.76
N ARG A 411 26.07 6.05 14.32
CA ARG A 411 26.28 7.29 15.06
C ARG A 411 26.85 8.33 14.13
N ALA A 412 26.24 9.52 14.06
CA ALA A 412 26.87 10.70 13.46
C ALA A 412 27.64 11.48 14.55
N HIS A 413 28.79 12.07 14.19
CA HIS A 413 29.67 12.82 15.09
C HIS A 413 29.38 14.32 15.14
#